data_AF-A0A917S984-F1
#
_entry.id   AF-A0A917S984-F1
#
_cell.length_a   1.000
_cell.length_b   1.000
_cell.length_c   1.000
_cell.angle_alpha   90.00
_cell.angle_beta   90.00
_cell.angle_gamma   90.00
#
_symmetry.space_group_name_H-M   'P 1'
#
loop_
_entity.id
_entity.type
_entity.pdbx_description
1 polymer ?
#
loop_
_entity_poly.entity_id
_entity_poly.type
_entity_poly.pdbx_seq_one_letter_code
_entity_poly.pdbx_strand_id
1 'polypeptide(L)'
;MNTVLAGPTHTGGAVRVDGGYLSGGDGGFDAEQTISDRPAGPGRDLDYRLTDEGETFLADIEVRIPQSRRPLIRYCVDWTETRHHLAGALGRGIRDRFLEAGWVTYGPAKRTLTVTPDGERALGRHFGLRLDS
;
A
#
# COMPACT_ATOMS: atom_id res chain seq x y z
N MET A 1 -40.09 16.70 6.68
CA MET A 1 -40.15 15.48 7.50
C MET A 1 -40.07 14.29 6.56
N ASN A 2 -38.88 13.74 6.35
CA ASN A 2 -38.72 12.32 6.07
C ASN A 2 -37.29 11.93 6.42
N THR A 3 -37.18 10.97 7.32
CA THR A 3 -35.95 10.47 7.91
C THR A 3 -35.57 9.19 7.17
N VAL A 4 -34.46 9.20 6.45
CA VAL A 4 -33.63 8.01 6.17
C VAL A 4 -32.23 8.51 5.86
N LEU A 5 -31.23 8.16 6.67
CA LEU A 5 -29.97 7.62 6.18
C LEU A 5 -29.46 6.65 7.24
N ALA A 6 -29.51 5.36 6.87
CA ALA A 6 -28.92 4.27 7.61
C ALA A 6 -27.44 4.58 7.86
N GLY A 7 -27.00 4.44 9.11
CA GLY A 7 -25.59 4.51 9.45
C GLY A 7 -24.81 3.41 8.71
N PRO A 8 -23.55 3.66 8.33
CA PRO A 8 -22.75 2.60 7.73
C PRO A 8 -22.45 1.57 8.80
N THR A 9 -23.11 0.43 8.61
CA THR A 9 -22.86 -0.88 9.18
C THR A 9 -21.37 -1.15 9.40
N HIS A 10 -21.04 -1.48 10.65
CA HIS A 10 -19.94 -2.39 10.95
C HIS A 10 -20.18 -3.71 10.20
N THR A 11 -19.57 -3.86 9.03
CA THR A 11 -19.43 -5.15 8.37
C THR A 11 -17.95 -5.33 8.10
N GLY A 12 -17.35 -6.32 8.74
CA GLY A 12 -16.09 -6.89 8.30
C GLY A 12 -16.27 -7.43 6.88
N GLY A 13 -16.09 -6.56 5.90
CA GLY A 13 -16.03 -6.89 4.48
C GLY A 13 -14.60 -6.64 4.04
N ALA A 14 -13.87 -7.71 3.74
CA ALA A 14 -12.59 -7.61 3.06
C ALA A 14 -12.81 -6.98 1.69
N VAL A 15 -12.60 -5.66 1.57
CA VAL A 15 -12.54 -4.98 0.28
C VAL A 15 -11.07 -4.99 -0.15
N ARG A 16 -10.82 -5.74 -1.24
CA ARG A 16 -9.50 -6.07 -1.78
C ARG A 16 -8.81 -4.80 -2.30
N VAL A 17 -7.67 -4.45 -1.72
CA VAL A 17 -6.60 -3.78 -2.49
C VAL A 17 -6.31 -4.74 -3.65
N ASP A 18 -6.63 -4.36 -4.90
CA ASP A 18 -6.66 -5.22 -6.09
C ASP A 18 -5.64 -6.37 -6.02
N GLY A 19 -6.12 -7.57 -5.68
CA GLY A 19 -5.27 -8.73 -5.36
C GLY A 19 -5.75 -9.50 -4.11
N GLY A 20 -6.09 -8.80 -3.02
CA GLY A 20 -6.41 -9.43 -1.73
C GLY A 20 -5.19 -9.72 -0.85
N TYR A 21 -4.06 -9.06 -1.13
CA TYR A 21 -2.79 -9.26 -0.42
C TYR A 21 -2.73 -8.55 0.95
N LEU A 22 -3.63 -7.58 1.17
CA LEU A 22 -3.72 -6.81 2.40
C LEU A 22 -5.18 -6.74 2.87
N SER A 23 -5.34 -6.66 4.18
CA SER A 23 -6.62 -6.40 4.86
C SER A 23 -6.49 -5.18 5.79
N GLY A 24 -7.62 -4.68 6.29
CA GLY A 24 -7.67 -3.58 7.26
C GLY A 24 -7.85 -2.18 6.67
N GLY A 25 -7.71 -2.04 5.35
CA GLY A 25 -8.03 -0.83 4.61
C GLY A 25 -8.06 -1.09 3.11
N ASP A 26 -8.67 -0.18 2.35
CA ASP A 26 -8.86 -0.27 0.90
C ASP A 26 -7.82 0.53 0.09
N GLY A 27 -6.86 1.16 0.79
CA GLY A 27 -5.83 2.00 0.18
C GLY A 27 -6.27 3.46 -0.06
N GLY A 28 -7.54 3.80 0.15
CA GLY A 28 -8.07 5.16 0.01
C GLY A 28 -8.15 5.89 1.33
N PHE A 29 -7.87 7.19 1.33
CA PHE A 29 -8.18 8.07 2.45
C PHE A 29 -9.57 8.68 2.24
N ASP A 30 -10.41 8.69 3.28
CA ASP A 30 -11.72 9.34 3.27
C ASP A 30 -11.77 10.37 4.40
N ALA A 31 -11.86 11.65 4.01
CA ALA A 31 -11.87 12.77 4.95
C ALA A 31 -13.19 12.90 5.73
N GLU A 32 -14.28 12.29 5.27
CA GLU A 32 -15.55 12.28 5.98
C GLU A 32 -15.63 11.16 7.03
N GLN A 33 -14.84 10.09 6.82
CA GLN A 33 -14.83 8.91 7.69
C GLN A 33 -13.62 8.85 8.64
N THR A 34 -12.62 9.72 8.46
CA THR A 34 -11.43 9.79 9.31
C THR A 34 -11.74 10.21 10.75
N ILE A 35 -11.08 9.58 11.71
CA ILE A 35 -11.19 9.89 13.15
C ILE A 35 -9.95 10.68 13.60
N SER A 36 -8.76 10.19 13.27
CA SER A 36 -7.48 10.79 13.65
C SER A 36 -6.56 11.06 12.45
N ASP A 37 -6.78 10.45 11.30
CA ASP A 37 -5.91 10.60 10.15
C ASP A 37 -6.02 12.00 9.56
N ARG A 38 -4.88 12.50 9.06
CA ARG A 38 -4.77 13.81 8.43
C ARG A 38 -3.88 13.70 7.19
N PRO A 39 -4.17 14.48 6.13
CA PRO A 39 -3.28 14.58 4.99
C PRO A 39 -1.84 14.91 5.39
N ALA A 40 -0.87 14.37 4.65
CA ALA A 40 0.56 14.52 4.92
C ALA A 40 1.01 14.02 6.31
N GLY A 41 0.28 13.05 6.87
CA GLY A 41 0.49 12.55 8.24
C GLY A 41 0.57 11.03 8.33
N PRO A 42 1.11 10.50 9.44
CA PRO A 42 1.04 9.07 9.72
C PRO A 42 -0.41 8.65 9.96
N GLY A 43 -0.78 7.51 9.38
CA GLY A 43 -2.05 6.85 9.60
C GLY A 43 -2.14 6.16 10.96
N ARG A 44 -3.32 6.17 11.55
CA ARG A 44 -3.67 5.66 12.88
C ARG A 44 -5.03 4.98 12.92
N ASP A 45 -5.94 5.32 12.01
CA ASP A 45 -7.32 4.86 12.05
C ASP A 45 -7.49 3.42 11.55
N LEU A 46 -6.57 2.93 10.71
CA LEU A 46 -6.61 1.62 10.09
C LEU A 46 -5.48 0.71 10.59
N ASP A 47 -5.75 -0.59 10.64
CA ASP A 47 -4.77 -1.63 10.96
C ASP A 47 -4.53 -2.52 9.75
N TYR A 48 -3.63 -2.10 8.86
CA TYR A 48 -3.26 -2.90 7.69
C TYR A 48 -2.52 -4.16 8.10
N ARG A 49 -2.98 -5.32 7.59
CA ARG A 49 -2.34 -6.61 7.82
C ARG A 49 -2.07 -7.33 6.51
N LEU A 50 -0.96 -8.05 6.47
CA LEU A 50 -0.63 -8.97 5.40
C LEU A 50 -1.53 -10.20 5.51
N THR A 51 -2.09 -10.63 4.39
CA THR A 51 -2.88 -11.87 4.30
C THR A 51 -1.98 -13.04 3.90
N ASP A 52 -2.47 -14.27 4.05
CA ASP A 52 -1.74 -15.48 3.64
C ASP A 52 -1.44 -15.47 2.12
N GLU A 53 -2.37 -14.95 1.31
CA GLU A 53 -2.17 -14.75 -0.13
C GLU A 53 -1.08 -13.69 -0.38
N GLY A 54 -1.07 -12.63 0.42
CA GLY A 54 -0.02 -11.60 0.37
C GLY A 54 1.35 -12.15 0.72
N GLU A 55 1.46 -12.98 1.75
CA GLU A 55 2.70 -13.67 2.12
C GLU A 55 3.21 -14.55 0.98
N THR A 56 2.32 -15.37 0.41
CA THR A 56 2.64 -16.25 -0.72
C THR A 56 3.14 -15.46 -1.92
N PHE A 57 2.41 -14.40 -2.29
CA PHE A 57 2.79 -13.53 -3.40
C PHE A 57 4.16 -12.88 -3.19
N LEU A 58 4.43 -12.37 -1.98
CA LEU A 58 5.73 -11.76 -1.65
C LEU A 58 6.86 -12.78 -1.75
N ALA A 59 6.62 -14.03 -1.35
CA ALA A 59 7.59 -15.11 -1.50
C ALA A 59 7.86 -15.43 -2.98
N ASP A 60 6.82 -15.46 -3.83
CA ASP A 60 6.94 -15.72 -5.27
C ASP A 60 7.78 -14.67 -6.01
N ILE A 61 7.76 -13.42 -5.53
CA ILE A 61 8.62 -12.34 -6.04
C ILE A 61 9.89 -12.14 -5.22
N GLU A 62 10.20 -13.08 -4.33
CA GLU A 62 11.42 -13.14 -3.51
C GLU A 62 11.65 -11.91 -2.61
N VAL A 63 10.57 -11.30 -2.12
CA VAL A 63 10.66 -10.21 -1.14
C VAL A 63 11.12 -10.76 0.20
N ARG A 64 12.21 -10.23 0.72
CA ARG A 64 12.70 -10.51 2.06
C ARG A 64 12.28 -9.38 3.00
N ILE A 65 11.46 -9.70 4.00
CA ILE A 65 11.07 -8.72 5.02
C ILE A 65 12.18 -8.66 6.08
N PRO A 66 12.84 -7.51 6.26
CA PRO A 66 13.89 -7.38 7.25
C PRO A 66 13.30 -7.47 8.66
N GLN A 67 13.96 -8.24 9.53
CA GLN A 67 13.62 -8.22 10.96
C GLN A 67 13.81 -6.80 11.50
N SER A 68 12.78 -6.30 12.18
CA SER A 68 12.76 -4.91 12.64
C SER A 68 11.95 -4.79 13.91
N ARG A 69 12.36 -3.87 14.79
CA ARG A 69 11.54 -3.44 15.94
C ARG A 69 10.37 -2.55 15.52
N ARG A 70 10.32 -2.11 14.26
CA ARG A 70 9.24 -1.28 13.72
C ARG A 70 8.07 -2.18 13.32
N PRO A 71 6.82 -1.66 13.36
CA PRO A 71 5.67 -2.39 12.86
C PRO A 71 5.88 -2.88 11.43
N LEU A 72 5.35 -4.07 11.14
CA LEU A 72 5.45 -4.73 9.83
C LEU A 72 4.92 -3.81 8.74
N ILE A 73 3.69 -3.33 8.93
CA ILE A 73 3.02 -2.37 8.05
C ILE A 73 2.76 -1.09 8.85
N ARG A 74 3.03 0.04 8.21
CA ARG A 74 2.50 1.36 8.57
C ARG A 74 1.90 1.97 7.33
N TYR A 75 1.08 3.00 7.49
CA TYR A 75 0.71 3.82 6.36
C TYR A 75 0.80 5.31 6.70
N CYS A 76 0.90 6.15 5.68
CA CYS A 76 0.70 7.58 5.78
C CYS A 76 -0.27 8.04 4.69
N VAL A 77 -1.01 9.11 4.96
CA VAL A 77 -1.93 9.71 4.00
C VAL A 77 -1.13 10.67 3.13
N ASP A 78 -1.12 10.45 1.82
CA ASP A 78 -0.45 11.36 0.89
C ASP A 78 -1.22 12.67 0.72
N TRP A 79 -0.51 13.76 0.44
CA TRP A 79 -1.10 15.09 0.35
C TRP A 79 -1.84 15.31 -0.98
N THR A 80 -1.51 14.56 -2.03
CA THR A 80 -1.93 14.83 -3.43
C THR A 80 -3.02 13.90 -3.95
N GLU A 81 -3.01 12.62 -3.55
CA GLU A 81 -3.81 11.59 -4.23
C GLU A 81 -4.87 10.94 -3.33
N THR A 82 -5.03 11.39 -2.09
CA THR A 82 -6.00 10.80 -1.16
C THR A 82 -5.78 9.30 -0.99
N ARG A 83 -4.51 8.86 -1.03
CA ARG A 83 -4.10 7.46 -0.96
C ARG A 83 -3.22 7.17 0.24
N HIS A 84 -3.31 5.94 0.71
CA HIS A 84 -2.47 5.41 1.76
C HIS A 84 -1.16 4.87 1.20
N HIS A 85 -0.04 5.44 1.66
CA HIS A 85 1.30 4.97 1.33
C HIS A 85 1.76 3.94 2.36
N LEU A 86 1.92 2.69 1.92
CA LEU A 86 2.44 1.62 2.79
C LEU A 86 3.93 1.84 3.10
N ALA A 87 4.24 1.78 4.38
CA ALA A 87 5.55 1.93 4.98
C ALA A 87 5.80 0.79 5.99
N GLY A 88 6.92 0.84 6.71
CA GLY A 88 7.29 -0.19 7.68
C GLY A 88 8.29 -1.20 7.12
N ALA A 89 8.43 -2.34 7.80
CA ALA A 89 9.37 -3.37 7.38
C ALA A 89 8.98 -3.99 6.03
N LEU A 90 7.67 -4.16 5.78
CA LEU A 90 7.15 -4.66 4.51
C LEU A 90 7.52 -3.73 3.34
N GLY A 91 7.21 -2.43 3.45
CA GLY A 91 7.53 -1.46 2.40
C GLY A 91 9.03 -1.36 2.13
N ARG A 92 9.88 -1.52 3.16
CA ARG A 92 11.33 -1.61 2.98
C ARG A 92 11.74 -2.86 2.22
N GLY A 93 11.20 -4.03 2.57
CA GLY A 93 11.50 -5.29 1.89
C GLY A 93 11.13 -5.26 0.41
N ILE A 94 9.92 -4.75 0.09
CA ILE A 94 9.47 -4.58 -1.30
C ILE A 94 10.40 -3.64 -2.07
N ARG A 95 10.70 -2.47 -1.51
CA ARG A 95 11.62 -1.50 -2.13
C ARG A 95 12.97 -2.12 -2.42
N ASP A 96 13.57 -2.78 -1.42
CA ASP A 96 14.90 -3.37 -1.55
C ASP A 96 14.89 -4.45 -2.65
N ARG A 97 13.85 -5.30 -2.70
CA ARG A 97 13.70 -6.30 -3.76
C ARG A 97 13.50 -5.69 -5.15
N PHE A 98 12.79 -4.56 -5.26
CA PHE A 98 12.59 -3.88 -6.55
C PHE A 98 13.90 -3.24 -7.05
N LEU A 99 14.70 -2.69 -6.15
CA LEU A 99 16.04 -2.18 -6.47
C LEU A 99 16.98 -3.32 -6.87
N GLU A 100 17.01 -4.42 -6.12
CA GLU A 100 17.85 -5.59 -6.38
C GLU A 100 17.57 -6.23 -7.75
N ALA A 101 16.30 -6.29 -8.15
CA ALA A 101 15.93 -6.82 -9.47
C ALA A 101 15.94 -5.77 -10.59
N GLY A 102 16.36 -4.54 -10.31
CA GLY A 102 16.44 -3.47 -11.31
C GLY A 102 15.08 -3.00 -11.84
N TRP A 103 13.99 -3.26 -11.13
CA TRP A 103 12.64 -2.80 -11.51
C TRP A 103 12.47 -1.30 -11.23
N VAL A 104 13.19 -0.79 -10.25
CA VAL A 104 13.27 0.64 -9.96
C VAL A 104 14.72 1.06 -9.78
N THR A 105 14.98 2.33 -10.00
CA THR A 105 16.26 2.99 -9.71
C THR A 105 16.01 4.26 -8.90
N TYR A 106 17.06 4.83 -8.30
CA TYR A 106 16.94 6.13 -7.64
C TYR A 106 16.72 7.23 -8.69
N GLY A 107 15.69 8.05 -8.45
CA GLY A 107 15.37 9.19 -9.29
C GLY A 107 16.29 10.39 -9.04
N PRO A 108 16.11 11.48 -9.81
CA PRO A 108 16.94 12.68 -9.72
C PRO A 108 16.72 13.48 -8.43
N ALA A 109 15.59 13.28 -7.75
CA ALA A 109 15.26 13.94 -6.50
C ALA A 109 15.52 13.03 -5.29
N LYS A 110 15.76 13.65 -4.13
CA LYS A 110 15.95 12.89 -2.89
C LYS A 110 14.70 12.05 -2.59
N ARG A 111 14.92 10.76 -2.37
CA ARG A 111 13.90 9.76 -2.00
C ARG A 111 12.85 9.46 -3.07
N THR A 112 13.10 9.82 -4.32
CA THR A 112 12.26 9.34 -5.43
C THR A 112 12.85 8.07 -6.04
N LEU A 113 11.97 7.21 -6.52
CA LEU A 113 12.31 6.05 -7.32
C LEU A 113 11.70 6.22 -8.70
N THR A 114 12.44 5.81 -9.72
CA THR A 114 11.98 5.80 -11.11
C THR A 114 11.85 4.34 -11.53
N VAL A 115 10.69 3.99 -12.09
CA VAL A 115 10.46 2.66 -12.65
C VAL A 115 11.26 2.52 -13.93
N THR A 116 11.96 1.40 -14.08
CA THR A 116 12.72 1.09 -15.30
C THR A 116 11.79 0.43 -16.34
N PRO A 117 12.17 0.37 -17.63
CA PRO A 117 11.39 -0.40 -18.61
C PRO A 117 11.20 -1.87 -18.22
N ASP A 118 12.16 -2.47 -17.52
CA ASP A 118 12.05 -3.83 -16.99
C ASP A 118 11.07 -3.89 -15.82
N GLY A 119 11.09 -2.86 -14.98
CA GLY A 119 10.12 -2.65 -13.92
C GLY A 119 8.70 -2.52 -14.42
N GLU A 120 8.44 -1.74 -15.48
CA GLU A 120 7.11 -1.61 -16.08
C GLU A 120 6.54 -2.97 -16.48
N ARG A 121 7.35 -3.79 -17.17
CA ARG A 121 6.94 -5.14 -17.58
C ARG A 121 6.71 -6.05 -16.38
N ALA A 122 7.58 -6.00 -15.38
CA ALA A 122 7.45 -6.80 -14.18
C ALA A 122 6.23 -6.41 -13.34
N LEU A 123 6.00 -5.10 -13.16
CA LEU A 123 4.84 -4.55 -12.45
C LEU A 123 3.54 -4.90 -13.19
N GLY A 124 3.52 -4.80 -14.52
CA GLY A 124 2.39 -5.28 -15.32
C GLY A 124 2.13 -6.78 -15.15
N ARG A 125 3.18 -7.60 -15.14
CA ARG A 125 3.06 -9.05 -14.99
C ARG A 125 2.56 -9.48 -13.61
N HIS A 126 3.10 -8.88 -12.55
CA HIS A 126 2.86 -9.32 -11.17
C HIS A 126 1.70 -8.61 -10.49
N PHE A 127 1.47 -7.35 -10.85
CA PHE A 127 0.51 -6.47 -10.18
C PHE A 127 -0.59 -5.96 -11.13
N GLY A 128 -0.56 -6.32 -12.42
CA GLY A 128 -1.51 -5.82 -13.41
C GLY A 128 -1.39 -4.32 -13.68
N LEU A 129 -0.32 -3.68 -13.21
CA LEU A 129 -0.13 -2.24 -13.32
C LEU A 129 0.35 -1.86 -14.72
N ARG A 130 -0.36 -0.94 -15.36
CA ARG A 130 0.13 -0.24 -16.54
C ARG A 130 0.51 1.16 -16.10
N LEU A 131 1.79 1.48 -16.19
CA LEU A 131 2.26 2.85 -15.97
C LEU A 131 2.08 3.58 -17.30
N ASP A 132 1.11 4.48 -17.32
CA ASP A 132 0.95 5.49 -18.35
C ASP A 132 2.04 6.56 -18.15
N SER A 133 2.86 6.73 -19.18
CA SER A 133 3.95 7.73 -19.22
C SER A 133 3.44 9.08 -19.72
#